data_AF-A0A1A8WLF1-F1
#
_entry.id   AF-A0A1A8WLF1-F1
#
_cell.length_a   1.000
_cell.length_b   1.000
_cell.length_c   1.000
_cell.angle_alpha   90.00
_cell.angle_beta   90.00
_cell.angle_gamma   90.00
#
_symmetry.space_group_name_H-M   'P 1'
#
loop_
_entity.id
_entity.type
_entity.pdbx_description
1 polymer ?
#
loop_
_entity_poly.entity_id
_entity_poly.type
_entity_poly.pdbx_seq_one_letter_code
_entity_poly.pdbx_strand_id
1 'polypeptide(L)'
;MIVLEQLNDLHSVKFYNDINKNDSELSNYTSQCEKLNIKKDNDEMKTVCKMFLRHLEKSSVWDFKDHGYDICLLLNYWIYDKLTNIFGNKDDSDIAFSNFQYIWSYPEEYITKNTSCKQKCKYEIDVYKDEDWKE
;
A
#
# COMPACT_ATOMS: atom_id res chain seq x y z
N MET A 1 9.54 30.21 4.51
CA MET A 1 10.34 29.22 5.25
C MET A 1 9.50 28.47 6.29
N ILE A 2 8.76 29.16 7.16
CA ILE A 2 7.86 28.54 8.18
C ILE A 2 6.82 27.57 7.57
N VAL A 3 6.27 27.88 6.40
CA VAL A 3 5.27 27.03 5.72
C VAL A 3 5.86 25.68 5.28
N LEU A 4 7.13 25.63 4.85
CA LEU A 4 7.79 24.40 4.39
C LEU A 4 8.04 23.42 5.56
N GLU A 5 8.36 23.93 6.75
CA GLU A 5 8.54 23.09 7.94
C GLU A 5 7.23 22.46 8.40
N GLN A 6 6.10 23.19 8.32
CA GLN A 6 4.78 22.66 8.68
C GLN A 6 4.28 21.55 7.72
N LEU A 7 4.64 21.63 6.43
CA LEU A 7 4.27 20.62 5.43
C LEU A 7 4.98 19.28 5.66
N ASN A 8 6.23 19.29 6.13
CA ASN A 8 6.98 18.06 6.40
C ASN A 8 6.43 17.24 7.57
N ASP A 9 5.60 17.85 8.41
CA ASP A 9 4.95 17.16 9.52
C ASP A 9 3.67 16.43 9.14
N LEU A 10 3.08 16.74 7.97
CA LEU A 10 1.86 16.10 7.48
C LEU A 10 2.07 14.60 7.29
N HIS A 11 1.11 13.80 7.77
CA HIS A 11 1.15 12.34 7.64
C HIS A 11 1.18 11.91 6.17
N SER A 12 0.45 12.61 5.30
CA SER A 12 0.48 12.39 3.85
C SER A 12 1.87 12.60 3.27
N VAL A 13 2.56 13.67 3.63
CA VAL A 13 3.92 13.95 3.14
C VAL A 13 4.90 12.88 3.61
N LYS A 14 4.85 12.50 4.90
CA LYS A 14 5.67 11.41 5.45
C LYS A 14 5.40 10.08 4.73
N PHE A 15 4.13 9.75 4.52
CA PHE A 15 3.70 8.55 3.79
C PHE A 15 4.22 8.53 2.36
N TYR A 16 3.96 9.58 1.56
CA TYR A 16 4.35 9.60 0.15
C TYR A 16 5.87 9.63 -0.05
N ASN A 17 6.61 10.27 0.86
CA ASN A 17 8.07 10.24 0.84
C ASN A 17 8.63 8.84 1.15
N ASP A 18 8.00 8.10 2.06
CA ASP A 18 8.42 6.75 2.44
C ASP A 18 8.05 5.71 1.37
N ILE A 19 6.80 5.69 0.91
CA ILE A 19 6.34 4.67 -0.04
C ILE A 19 6.97 4.82 -1.42
N ASN A 20 7.28 6.05 -1.86
CA ASN A 20 7.93 6.30 -3.15
C ASN A 20 9.47 6.31 -3.08
N LYS A 21 10.06 6.00 -1.92
CA LYS A 21 11.52 5.93 -1.80
C LYS A 21 12.07 4.88 -2.77
N ASN A 22 12.95 5.31 -3.68
CA ASN A 22 13.68 4.41 -4.56
C ASN A 22 14.64 3.58 -3.70
N ASP A 23 14.47 2.26 -3.75
CA ASP A 23 15.16 1.35 -2.86
C ASP A 23 15.65 0.12 -3.63
N SER A 24 16.95 -0.15 -3.51
CA SER A 24 17.59 -1.38 -3.98
C SER A 24 16.98 -2.65 -3.38
N GLU A 25 16.26 -2.53 -2.25
CA GLU A 25 15.72 -3.67 -1.51
C GLU A 25 14.39 -4.21 -2.07
N LEU A 26 13.81 -3.61 -3.12
CA LEU A 26 12.59 -4.13 -3.74
C LEU A 26 12.76 -5.56 -4.27
N SER A 27 13.98 -5.96 -4.63
CA SER A 27 14.28 -7.32 -5.08
C SER A 27 13.95 -8.39 -4.03
N ASN A 28 14.00 -8.03 -2.74
CA ASN A 28 13.74 -8.95 -1.62
C ASN A 28 12.28 -9.46 -1.57
N TYR A 29 11.39 -8.79 -2.29
CA TYR A 29 9.95 -9.10 -2.34
C TYR A 29 9.52 -9.81 -3.63
N THR A 30 10.47 -10.20 -4.47
CA THR A 30 10.18 -10.76 -5.79
C THR A 30 9.40 -12.08 -5.72
N SER A 31 9.88 -13.05 -4.94
CA SER A 31 9.23 -14.36 -4.86
C SER A 31 7.84 -14.29 -4.23
N GLN A 32 7.61 -13.32 -3.34
CA GLN A 32 6.32 -13.10 -2.70
C GLN A 32 5.31 -12.49 -3.68
N CYS A 33 5.74 -11.53 -4.50
CA CYS A 33 4.89 -10.90 -5.51
C CYS A 33 4.66 -11.77 -6.76
N GLU A 34 5.48 -12.80 -6.98
CA GLU A 34 5.22 -13.83 -8.00
C GLU A 34 4.03 -14.74 -7.65
N LYS A 35 3.62 -14.80 -6.37
CA LYS A 35 2.46 -15.59 -5.92
C LYS A 35 1.11 -14.95 -6.26
N LEU A 36 1.10 -13.70 -6.74
CA LEU A 36 -0.14 -12.97 -7.00
C LEU A 36 -0.95 -13.62 -8.12
N ASN A 37 -2.27 -13.71 -7.93
CA ASN A 37 -3.16 -14.19 -8.97
C ASN A 37 -3.56 -13.02 -9.87
N ILE A 38 -2.81 -12.84 -10.97
CA ILE A 38 -3.00 -11.74 -11.91
C ILE A 38 -3.49 -12.31 -13.25
N LYS A 39 -4.61 -11.80 -13.78
CA LYS A 39 -5.17 -12.21 -15.09
C LYS A 39 -4.17 -12.05 -16.25
N LYS A 40 -3.25 -11.09 -16.14
CA LYS A 40 -2.20 -10.80 -17.12
C LYS A 40 -0.93 -10.50 -16.35
N ASP A 41 0.15 -11.20 -16.68
CA ASP A 41 1.43 -10.90 -16.05
C ASP A 41 1.79 -9.43 -16.32
N ASN A 42 1.95 -8.67 -15.24
CA ASN A 42 2.13 -7.23 -15.29
C ASN A 42 3.23 -6.83 -14.31
N ASP A 43 4.40 -6.52 -14.87
CA ASP A 43 5.59 -6.11 -14.11
C ASP A 43 5.36 -4.83 -13.28
N GLU A 44 4.45 -3.95 -13.72
CA GLU A 44 4.08 -2.76 -12.96
C GLU A 44 3.28 -3.15 -11.71
N MET A 45 2.32 -4.07 -11.81
CA MET A 45 1.59 -4.57 -10.64
C MET A 45 2.53 -5.30 -9.66
N LYS A 46 3.46 -6.10 -10.18
CA LYS A 46 4.49 -6.75 -9.35
C LYS A 46 5.37 -5.69 -8.65
N THR A 47 5.70 -4.59 -9.33
CA THR A 47 6.41 -3.46 -8.72
C THR A 47 5.62 -2.83 -7.59
N VAL A 48 4.31 -2.57 -7.80
CA VAL A 48 3.41 -2.05 -6.76
C VAL A 48 3.36 -2.99 -5.55
N CYS A 49 3.28 -4.31 -5.77
CA CYS A 49 3.33 -5.29 -4.70
C CYS A 49 4.65 -5.23 -3.90
N LYS A 50 5.80 -5.14 -4.57
CA LYS A 50 7.10 -5.05 -3.87
C LYS A 50 7.18 -3.80 -2.99
N MET A 51 6.70 -2.67 -3.50
CA MET A 51 6.64 -1.41 -2.74
C MET A 51 5.71 -1.52 -1.54
N PHE A 52 4.55 -2.15 -1.72
CA PHE A 52 3.59 -2.41 -0.66
C PHE A 52 4.18 -3.31 0.45
N LEU A 53 4.77 -4.45 0.10
CA LEU A 53 5.40 -5.35 1.07
C LEU A 53 6.55 -4.67 1.83
N ARG A 54 7.39 -3.91 1.13
CA ARG A 54 8.44 -3.09 1.76
C ARG A 54 7.85 -2.10 2.74
N HIS A 55 6.80 -1.40 2.36
CA HIS A 55 6.15 -0.42 3.22
C HIS A 55 5.60 -1.10 4.49
N LEU A 56 4.92 -2.25 4.35
CA LEU A 56 4.43 -3.03 5.50
C LEU A 56 5.53 -3.49 6.46
N GLU A 57 6.66 -3.93 5.92
CA GLU A 57 7.72 -4.55 6.72
C GLU A 57 8.70 -3.51 7.30
N LYS A 58 9.07 -2.50 6.52
CA LYS A 58 10.21 -1.63 6.84
C LYS A 58 9.86 -0.18 7.11
N SER A 59 8.65 0.26 6.79
CA SER A 59 8.31 1.67 6.97
C SER A 59 8.28 2.07 8.43
N SER A 60 8.94 3.19 8.73
CA SER A 60 8.92 3.82 10.05
C SER A 60 7.60 4.56 10.34
N VAL A 61 6.76 4.79 9.31
CA VAL A 61 5.45 5.44 9.50
C VAL A 61 4.51 4.60 10.37
N TRP A 62 4.80 3.31 10.54
CA TRP A 62 4.04 2.41 11.40
C TRP A 62 4.40 2.49 12.88
N ASP A 63 5.45 3.22 13.25
CA ASP A 63 5.93 3.29 14.65
C ASP A 63 5.20 4.37 15.45
N PHE A 64 4.36 5.19 14.80
CA PHE A 64 3.57 6.22 15.46
C PHE A 64 2.25 5.66 16.03
N LYS A 65 1.99 5.95 17.32
CA LYS A 65 0.89 5.36 18.10
C LYS A 65 -0.53 5.75 17.65
N ASP A 66 -0.73 6.97 17.15
CA ASP A 66 -2.06 7.54 16.88
C ASP A 66 -2.37 7.71 15.38
N HIS A 67 -1.49 7.26 14.48
CA HIS A 67 -1.57 7.58 13.04
C HIS A 67 -1.94 6.40 12.16
N GLY A 68 -2.20 5.23 12.77
CA GLY A 68 -2.56 4.02 12.04
C GLY A 68 -3.64 4.28 11.00
N TYR A 69 -4.80 4.82 11.42
CA TYR A 69 -5.95 5.06 10.54
C TYR A 69 -5.63 5.90 9.30
N ASP A 70 -4.95 7.05 9.45
CA ASP A 70 -4.60 7.93 8.33
C ASP A 70 -3.67 7.22 7.34
N ILE A 71 -2.69 6.47 7.84
CA ILE A 71 -1.73 5.74 7.00
C ILE A 71 -2.42 4.61 6.23
N CYS A 72 -3.36 3.87 6.85
CA CYS A 72 -4.11 2.83 6.15
C CYS A 72 -4.93 3.41 5.00
N LEU A 73 -5.60 4.54 5.24
CA LEU A 73 -6.42 5.22 4.24
C LEU A 73 -5.56 5.70 3.06
N LEU A 74 -4.42 6.33 3.35
CA LEU A 74 -3.47 6.77 2.32
C LEU A 74 -2.92 5.59 1.52
N LEU A 75 -2.62 4.48 2.17
CA LEU A 75 -2.14 3.27 1.50
C LEU A 75 -3.20 2.68 0.57
N ASN A 76 -4.45 2.64 1.01
CA ASN A 76 -5.57 2.17 0.22
C ASN A 76 -5.75 3.00 -1.06
N TYR A 77 -5.80 4.34 -0.94
CA TYR A 77 -5.90 5.21 -2.11
C TYR A 77 -4.67 5.09 -3.01
N TRP A 78 -3.46 4.99 -2.44
CA TRP A 78 -2.23 4.84 -3.21
C TRP A 78 -2.23 3.56 -4.04
N ILE A 79 -2.61 2.41 -3.46
CA ILE A 79 -2.70 1.15 -4.21
C ILE A 79 -3.76 1.29 -5.31
N TYR A 80 -4.94 1.77 -4.97
CA TYR A 80 -6.06 1.83 -5.92
C TYR A 80 -5.80 2.79 -7.09
N ASP A 81 -5.16 3.93 -6.85
CA ASP A 81 -4.68 4.85 -7.89
C ASP A 81 -3.68 4.15 -8.83
N LYS A 82 -2.68 3.44 -8.27
CA LYS A 82 -1.72 2.69 -9.09
C LYS A 82 -2.39 1.63 -9.95
N LEU A 83 -3.31 0.86 -9.39
CA LEU A 83 -4.03 -0.17 -10.14
C LEU A 83 -4.96 0.44 -11.19
N THR A 84 -5.60 1.57 -10.91
CA THR A 84 -6.41 2.28 -11.91
C THR A 84 -5.56 2.76 -13.07
N ASN A 85 -4.36 3.29 -12.80
CA ASN A 85 -3.42 3.70 -13.84
C ASN A 85 -2.90 2.51 -14.67
N ILE A 86 -2.69 1.36 -14.04
CA ILE A 86 -2.20 0.14 -14.72
C ILE A 86 -3.28 -0.53 -15.59
N PHE A 87 -4.51 -0.68 -15.07
CA PHE A 87 -5.57 -1.46 -15.72
C PHE A 87 -6.55 -0.61 -16.53
N GLY A 88 -6.63 0.70 -16.28
CA GLY A 88 -7.45 1.65 -17.03
C GLY A 88 -8.97 1.49 -16.85
N ASN A 89 -9.43 0.49 -16.09
CA ASN A 89 -10.84 0.23 -15.84
C ASN A 89 -11.08 -0.25 -14.42
N LYS A 90 -12.27 0.05 -13.88
CA LYS A 90 -12.63 -0.25 -12.50
C LYS A 90 -12.55 -1.76 -12.22
N ASP A 91 -13.23 -2.58 -13.01
CA ASP A 91 -13.39 -4.02 -12.76
C ASP A 91 -12.07 -4.78 -12.63
N ASP A 92 -11.09 -4.49 -13.49
CA ASP A 92 -9.77 -5.14 -13.39
C ASP A 92 -8.92 -4.57 -12.24
N SER A 93 -9.02 -3.26 -11.94
CA SER A 93 -8.36 -2.67 -10.77
C SER A 93 -8.90 -3.26 -9.47
N ASP A 94 -10.20 -3.47 -9.42
CA ASP A 94 -10.98 -4.11 -8.37
C ASP A 94 -10.50 -5.56 -8.09
N ILE A 95 -10.39 -6.37 -9.14
CA ILE A 95 -9.82 -7.73 -9.05
C ILE A 95 -8.35 -7.70 -8.64
N ALA A 96 -7.56 -6.77 -9.15
CA ALA A 96 -6.16 -6.65 -8.75
C ALA A 96 -6.03 -6.24 -7.27
N PHE A 97 -6.91 -5.35 -6.80
CA PHE A 97 -6.91 -4.85 -5.43
C PHE A 97 -7.18 -5.95 -4.42
N SER A 98 -8.00 -6.95 -4.77
CA SER A 98 -8.28 -8.10 -3.89
C SER A 98 -7.03 -8.90 -3.51
N ASN A 99 -6.00 -8.91 -4.36
CA ASN A 99 -4.70 -9.52 -4.02
C ASN A 99 -4.01 -8.78 -2.85
N PHE A 100 -4.10 -7.45 -2.82
CA PHE A 100 -3.51 -6.64 -1.75
C PHE A 100 -4.31 -6.78 -0.45
N GLN A 101 -5.65 -6.88 -0.54
CA GLN A 101 -6.51 -7.20 0.60
C GLN A 101 -6.16 -8.57 1.21
N TYR A 102 -5.86 -9.55 0.37
CA TYR A 102 -5.43 -10.88 0.83
C TYR A 102 -4.08 -10.80 1.58
N ILE A 103 -3.06 -10.19 0.99
CA ILE A 103 -1.76 -9.99 1.65
C ILE A 103 -1.95 -9.27 2.99
N TRP A 104 -2.76 -8.22 3.01
CA TRP A 104 -3.06 -7.44 4.20
C TRP A 104 -3.70 -8.28 5.32
N SER A 105 -4.51 -9.27 4.94
CA SER A 105 -5.20 -10.16 5.86
C SER A 105 -4.30 -11.26 6.43
N TYR A 106 -3.24 -11.62 5.69
CA TYR A 106 -2.29 -12.69 5.99
C TYR A 106 -0.83 -12.24 5.79
N PRO A 107 -0.38 -11.15 6.44
CA PRO A 107 0.94 -10.56 6.19
C PRO A 107 2.08 -11.54 6.46
N GLU A 108 1.91 -12.47 7.40
CA GLU A 108 2.87 -13.51 7.75
C GLU A 108 3.20 -14.47 6.59
N GLU A 109 2.35 -14.57 5.57
CA GLU A 109 2.62 -15.38 4.37
C GLU A 109 3.58 -14.68 3.37
N TYR A 110 3.80 -13.37 3.57
CA TYR A 110 4.50 -12.50 2.63
C TYR A 110 5.70 -11.76 3.25
N ILE A 111 5.67 -11.43 4.53
CA ILE A 111 6.75 -10.70 5.22
C ILE A 111 7.14 -11.36 6.54
N THR A 112 8.37 -11.08 7.00
CA THR A 112 8.96 -11.72 8.18
C THR A 112 8.70 -10.95 9.47
N LYS A 113 8.60 -9.62 9.39
CA LYS A 113 8.25 -8.80 10.56
C LYS A 113 6.79 -9.05 10.90
N ASN A 114 6.52 -9.38 12.17
CA ASN A 114 5.17 -9.45 12.72
C ASN A 114 4.58 -8.05 12.87
N THR A 115 4.32 -7.39 11.75
CA THR A 115 3.51 -6.17 11.70
C THR A 115 2.06 -6.64 11.69
N SER A 116 1.41 -6.69 12.86
CA SER A 116 -0.04 -6.91 12.89
C SER A 116 -0.73 -5.68 12.29
N CYS A 117 -0.89 -5.69 10.98
CA CYS A 117 -1.52 -4.62 10.21
C CYS A 117 -2.98 -4.43 10.65
N LYS A 118 -3.62 -5.52 11.08
CA LYS A 118 -4.96 -5.54 11.71
C LYS A 118 -5.03 -4.81 13.06
N GLN A 119 -3.95 -4.77 13.84
CA GLN A 119 -3.91 -4.00 15.09
C GLN A 119 -3.69 -2.50 14.86
N LYS A 120 -3.06 -2.14 13.73
CA LYS A 120 -2.73 -0.75 13.38
C LYS A 120 -3.83 -0.05 12.57
N CYS A 121 -4.64 -0.82 11.84
CA CYS A 121 -5.73 -0.30 11.04
C CYS A 121 -7.08 -0.68 11.64
N LYS A 122 -7.87 0.34 12.01
CA LYS A 122 -9.19 0.17 12.65
C LYS A 122 -10.24 -0.48 11.73
N TYR A 123 -10.04 -0.39 10.42
CA TYR A 123 -10.93 -0.95 9.41
C TYR A 123 -10.09 -1.78 8.43
N GLU A 124 -10.67 -2.88 7.95
CA GLU A 124 -10.09 -3.64 6.83
C GLU A 124 -10.01 -2.73 5.59
N ILE A 125 -9.08 -3.04 4.70
CA ILE A 125 -8.98 -2.40 3.39
C ILE A 125 -10.31 -2.62 2.67
N ASP A 126 -11.22 -1.65 2.66
CA ASP A 126 -12.57 -1.81 2.10
C ASP A 126 -12.95 -0.55 1.31
N VAL A 127 -12.14 -0.23 0.28
CA VAL A 127 -12.31 0.95 -0.61
C VAL A 127 -13.54 0.79 -1.53
N TYR A 128 -14.04 -0.42 -1.70
CA TYR A 128 -15.17 -0.74 -2.57
C TYR A 128 -16.48 -0.03 -2.20
N LYS A 129 -16.61 0.46 -0.96
CA LYS A 129 -17.83 1.10 -0.46
C LYS A 129 -17.85 2.62 -0.62
N ASP A 130 -16.76 3.21 -1.08
CA ASP A 130 -16.69 4.65 -1.30
C ASP A 130 -17.09 4.93 -2.75
N GLU A 131 -18.39 5.09 -3.03
CA GLU A 131 -18.90 5.35 -4.39
C GLU A 131 -18.35 6.67 -4.98
N ASP A 132 -17.85 7.57 -4.13
CA ASP A 132 -17.44 8.94 -4.46
C ASP A 132 -15.94 9.11 -4.72
N TRP A 133 -15.14 8.03 -4.72
CA TRP A 133 -13.66 8.13 -4.84
C TRP A 133 -13.14 8.81 -6.12
N LYS A 134 -14.03 9.00 -7.10
CA LYS A 134 -13.71 9.52 -8.45
C LYS A 134 -14.53 10.74 -8.84
N GLU A 135 -15.25 11.38 -7.91
CA GLU A 135 -15.86 12.70 -8.18
C GLU A 135 -14.79 13.79 -8.39
#